data_AF-A0AA43ZBV1-F1
#
_entry.id   AF-A0AA43ZBV1-F1
#
_cell.length_a   1.000
_cell.length_b   1.000
_cell.length_c   1.000
_cell.angle_alpha   90.00
_cell.angle_beta   90.00
_cell.angle_gamma   90.00
#
_symmetry.space_group_name_H-M   'P 1'
#
loop_
_entity.id
_entity.type
_entity.pdbx_description
1 polymer ?
#
loop_
_entity_poly.entity_id
_entity_poly.type
_entity_poly.pdbx_seq_one_letter_code
_entity_poly.pdbx_strand_id
1 'polypeptide(L)'
;QREREPWLLASNLPEERWSAAQVVAIYKRRMQIEEGFRDLKSHRLGIGLGLHRSRCPRRIEILLLIAVLANYALCLLGLQAREAGHERRFQSNSVKDRHVLSLWRLGLEYARGYGGDISRERLRELELALRREVHRQAQERG
;
A
#
# COMPACT_ATOMS: atom_id res chain seq x y z
N GLN A 1 -5.39 -11.47 -25.25
CA GLN A 1 -6.66 -11.10 -25.91
C GLN A 1 -7.31 -10.02 -25.06
N ARG A 2 -7.55 -8.81 -25.60
CA ARG A 2 -8.44 -7.83 -24.92
C ARG A 2 -9.81 -8.49 -24.80
N GLU A 3 -10.49 -8.32 -23.66
CA GLU A 3 -11.86 -8.80 -23.52
C GLU A 3 -12.73 -8.25 -24.65
N ARG A 4 -13.58 -9.11 -25.21
CA ARG A 4 -14.37 -8.82 -26.42
C ARG A 4 -15.55 -7.87 -26.15
N GLU A 5 -15.87 -7.61 -24.88
CA GLU A 5 -17.01 -6.80 -24.47
C GLU A 5 -16.54 -5.43 -23.91
N PRO A 6 -17.21 -4.33 -24.27
CA PRO A 6 -16.91 -3.01 -23.75
C PRO A 6 -17.30 -2.91 -22.27
N TRP A 7 -16.47 -2.21 -21.48
CA TRP A 7 -16.72 -2.01 -20.06
C TRP A 7 -17.72 -0.87 -19.87
N LEU A 8 -18.91 -1.18 -19.34
CA LEU A 8 -19.89 -0.18 -18.92
C LEU A 8 -19.67 0.18 -17.45
N LEU A 9 -19.35 1.43 -17.16
CA LEU A 9 -19.12 1.93 -15.79
C LEU A 9 -20.29 2.81 -15.35
N ALA A 10 -20.98 2.40 -14.28
CA ALA A 10 -21.95 3.22 -13.57
C ALA A 10 -21.27 3.85 -12.34
N SER A 11 -21.49 5.14 -12.11
CA SER A 11 -20.90 5.89 -11.00
C SER A 11 -21.93 6.81 -10.38
N ASN A 12 -21.84 7.01 -9.06
CA ASN A 12 -22.61 8.02 -8.32
C ASN A 12 -21.81 9.30 -8.08
N LEU A 13 -20.66 9.46 -8.75
CA LEU A 13 -19.85 10.67 -8.68
C LEU A 13 -20.54 11.81 -9.45
N PRO A 14 -20.63 13.02 -8.88
CA PRO A 14 -21.33 14.16 -9.50
C PRO A 14 -20.66 14.58 -10.81
N GLU A 15 -21.45 14.69 -11.88
CA GLU A 15 -20.98 15.01 -13.22
C GLU A 15 -20.33 16.40 -13.30
N GLU A 16 -20.73 17.34 -12.44
CA GLU A 16 -20.19 18.70 -12.39
C GLU A 16 -18.73 18.73 -11.90
N ARG A 17 -18.29 17.69 -11.19
CA ARG A 17 -16.96 17.61 -10.58
C ARG A 17 -16.06 16.55 -11.21
N TRP A 18 -16.62 15.55 -11.88
CA TRP A 18 -15.88 14.38 -12.35
C TRP A 18 -16.17 14.10 -13.82
N SER A 19 -15.13 14.20 -14.65
CA SER A 19 -15.22 13.79 -16.05
C SER A 19 -15.22 12.25 -16.20
N ALA A 20 -15.78 11.75 -17.29
CA ALA A 20 -15.77 10.33 -17.61
C ALA A 20 -14.34 9.74 -17.63
N ALA A 21 -13.35 10.51 -18.09
CA ALA A 21 -11.95 10.09 -18.09
C ALA A 21 -11.41 9.88 -16.66
N GLN A 22 -11.77 10.75 -15.72
CA GLN A 22 -11.40 10.61 -14.30
C GLN A 22 -12.10 9.41 -13.65
N VAL A 23 -13.38 9.17 -13.96
CA VAL A 23 -14.10 7.98 -13.50
C VAL A 23 -13.40 6.70 -13.99
N VAL A 24 -13.02 6.64 -15.26
CA VAL A 24 -12.24 5.52 -15.82
C VAL A 24 -10.88 5.40 -15.11
N ALA A 25 -10.19 6.51 -14.84
CA ALA A 25 -8.90 6.51 -14.16
C ALA A 25 -8.99 5.99 -12.72
N ILE A 26 -10.05 6.35 -11.98
CA ILE A 26 -10.35 5.78 -10.66
C ILE A 26 -10.62 4.29 -10.78
N TYR A 27 -11.49 3.90 -11.71
CA TYR A 27 -11.89 2.51 -11.86
C TYR A 27 -10.73 1.58 -12.24
N LYS A 28 -9.77 2.06 -13.05
CA LYS A 28 -8.52 1.34 -13.35
C LYS A 28 -7.73 0.95 -12.09
N ARG A 29 -7.87 1.69 -10.99
CA ARG A 29 -7.18 1.37 -9.72
C ARG A 29 -7.76 0.17 -9.00
N ARG A 30 -8.92 -0.37 -9.40
CA ARG A 30 -9.50 -1.58 -8.78
C ARG A 30 -8.52 -2.76 -8.78
N MET A 31 -7.64 -2.84 -9.77
CA MET A 31 -6.63 -3.90 -9.90
C MET A 31 -5.66 -3.91 -8.71
N GLN A 32 -5.40 -2.75 -8.07
CA GLN A 32 -4.53 -2.66 -6.89
C GLN A 32 -5.06 -3.49 -5.72
N ILE A 33 -6.39 -3.66 -5.61
CA ILE A 33 -7.01 -4.50 -4.58
C ILE A 33 -6.66 -5.97 -4.83
N GLU A 34 -6.79 -6.43 -6.07
CA GLU A 34 -6.47 -7.81 -6.46
C GLU A 34 -4.97 -8.11 -6.28
N GLU A 35 -4.12 -7.15 -6.65
CA GLU A 35 -2.67 -7.22 -6.42
C GLU A 35 -2.35 -7.29 -4.92
N GLY A 36 -2.97 -6.45 -4.09
CA GLY A 36 -2.81 -6.50 -2.64
C GLY A 36 -3.20 -7.85 -2.03
N PHE A 37 -4.33 -8.44 -2.47
CA PHE A 37 -4.72 -9.79 -2.04
C PHE A 37 -3.77 -10.88 -2.55
N ARG A 38 -3.21 -10.72 -3.75
CA ARG A 38 -2.22 -11.65 -4.31
C ARG A 38 -0.93 -11.61 -3.50
N ASP A 39 -0.44 -10.41 -3.18
CA ASP A 39 0.78 -10.21 -2.39
C ASP A 39 0.61 -10.73 -0.97
N LEU A 40 -0.54 -10.46 -0.34
CA LEU A 40 -0.86 -10.99 0.98
C LEU A 40 -0.74 -12.53 1.05
N LYS A 41 -1.19 -13.23 0.01
CA LYS A 41 -1.11 -14.69 -0.10
C LYS A 41 0.30 -15.19 -0.44
N SER A 42 1.10 -14.37 -1.12
CA SER A 42 2.43 -14.72 -1.60
C SER A 42 3.39 -15.03 -0.46
N HIS A 43 4.02 -16.20 -0.53
CA HIS A 43 5.01 -16.63 0.46
C HIS A 43 6.35 -15.90 0.34
N ARG A 44 6.82 -15.64 -0.88
CA ARG A 44 8.16 -15.07 -1.13
C ARG A 44 8.20 -13.56 -1.05
N LEU A 45 7.12 -12.90 -1.48
CA LEU A 45 7.09 -11.45 -1.69
C LEU A 45 6.14 -10.71 -0.74
N GLY A 46 5.31 -11.42 0.01
CA GLY A 46 4.38 -10.83 0.98
C GLY A 46 4.35 -11.59 2.30
N ILE A 47 3.18 -11.67 2.92
CA ILE A 47 3.02 -12.12 4.32
C ILE A 47 2.79 -13.65 4.40
N GLY A 48 2.68 -14.34 3.26
CA GLY A 48 2.60 -15.80 3.21
C GLY A 48 1.30 -16.38 3.74
N LEU A 49 0.19 -15.63 3.66
CA LEU A 49 -1.10 -16.06 4.20
C LEU A 49 -1.56 -17.42 3.59
N GLY A 50 -1.16 -17.71 2.35
CA GLY A 50 -1.44 -18.97 1.67
C GLY A 50 -0.86 -20.21 2.34
N LEU A 51 0.17 -20.06 3.20
CA LEU A 51 0.76 -21.18 3.93
C LEU A 51 -0.06 -21.65 5.12
N HIS A 52 -0.92 -20.79 5.69
CA HIS A 52 -1.69 -21.16 6.88
C HIS A 52 -2.76 -22.23 6.62
N ARG A 53 -3.21 -22.40 5.35
CA ARG A 53 -4.19 -23.40 4.89
C ARG A 53 -5.45 -23.56 5.77
N SER A 54 -5.80 -22.54 6.55
CA SER A 54 -6.94 -22.56 7.45
C SER A 54 -8.24 -22.51 6.65
N ARG A 55 -9.24 -23.32 7.06
CA ARG A 55 -10.61 -23.31 6.51
C ARG A 55 -11.64 -22.73 7.49
N CYS A 56 -11.22 -22.36 8.71
CA CYS A 56 -12.08 -21.73 9.70
C CYS A 56 -12.21 -20.23 9.39
N PRO A 57 -13.42 -19.70 9.11
CA PRO A 57 -13.62 -18.28 8.78
C PRO A 57 -13.09 -17.34 9.86
N ARG A 58 -13.40 -17.62 11.13
CA ARG A 58 -12.94 -16.80 12.26
C ARG A 58 -11.42 -16.73 12.39
N ARG A 59 -10.72 -17.83 12.08
CA ARG A 59 -9.24 -17.83 12.05
C ARG A 59 -8.71 -17.02 10.87
N ILE A 60 -9.35 -17.09 9.71
CA ILE A 60 -8.98 -16.28 8.54
C ILE A 60 -9.17 -14.79 8.86
N GLU A 61 -10.29 -14.40 9.47
CA GLU A 61 -10.56 -13.02 9.88
C GLU A 61 -9.45 -12.46 10.78
N ILE A 62 -9.04 -13.23 11.81
CA ILE A 62 -7.95 -12.84 12.71
C ILE A 62 -6.63 -12.70 11.95
N LEU A 63 -6.30 -13.65 11.07
CA LEU A 63 -5.07 -13.59 10.27
C LEU A 63 -5.07 -12.39 9.30
N LEU A 64 -6.22 -12.06 8.71
CA LEU A 64 -6.39 -10.88 7.88
C LEU A 64 -6.21 -9.60 8.69
N LEU A 65 -6.77 -9.52 9.90
CA LEU A 65 -6.58 -8.39 10.80
C LEU A 65 -5.10 -8.20 11.16
N ILE A 66 -4.41 -9.27 11.56
CA ILE A 66 -2.98 -9.25 11.85
C ILE A 66 -2.20 -8.77 10.63
N ALA A 67 -2.53 -9.27 9.44
CA ALA A 67 -1.87 -8.85 8.22
C ALA A 67 -2.10 -7.36 7.91
N VAL A 68 -3.33 -6.85 8.08
CA VAL A 68 -3.61 -5.42 7.90
C VAL A 68 -2.79 -4.57 8.86
N LEU A 69 -2.73 -4.95 10.15
CA LEU A 69 -1.91 -4.27 11.15
C LEU A 69 -0.42 -4.31 10.83
N ALA A 70 0.09 -5.46 10.37
CA ALA A 70 1.47 -5.61 9.94
C ALA A 70 1.80 -4.73 8.72
N ASN A 71 0.92 -4.69 7.72
CA ASN A 71 1.07 -3.81 6.56
C ASN A 71 1.07 -2.33 6.98
N TYR A 72 0.18 -1.95 7.89
CA TYR A 72 0.12 -0.59 8.43
C TYR A 72 1.41 -0.22 9.15
N ALA A 73 1.93 -1.09 10.04
CA ALA A 73 3.20 -0.88 10.73
C ALA A 73 4.38 -0.74 9.75
N LEU A 74 4.44 -1.58 8.71
CA LEU A 74 5.46 -1.48 7.66
C LEU A 74 5.37 -0.16 6.89
N CYS A 75 4.17 0.35 6.60
CA CYS A 75 4.01 1.65 5.97
C CYS A 75 4.53 2.81 6.85
N LEU A 76 4.31 2.75 8.17
CA LEU A 76 4.84 3.73 9.11
C LEU A 76 6.37 3.68 9.17
N LEU A 77 6.95 2.48 9.25
CA LEU A 77 8.41 2.28 9.21
C LEU A 77 9.00 2.76 7.87
N GLY A 78 8.30 2.52 6.76
CA GLY A 78 8.69 3.02 5.45
C GLY A 78 8.69 4.54 5.36
N LEU A 79 7.70 5.20 5.96
CA LEU A 79 7.67 6.67 6.05
C LEU A 79 8.82 7.19 6.90
N GLN A 80 9.07 6.59 8.06
CA GLN A 80 10.20 6.94 8.90
C GLN A 80 11.53 6.79 8.15
N ALA A 81 11.72 5.67 7.46
CA ALA A 81 12.91 5.43 6.63
C ALA A 81 13.05 6.46 5.51
N ARG A 82 11.94 6.89 4.91
CA ARG A 82 11.92 7.92 3.86
C ARG A 82 12.29 9.29 4.41
N GLU A 83 11.70 9.69 5.54
CA GLU A 83 12.04 10.96 6.22
C GLU A 83 13.50 10.99 6.69
N ALA A 84 14.03 9.85 7.15
CA ALA A 84 15.43 9.69 7.52
C ALA A 84 16.39 9.58 6.32
N GLY A 85 15.87 9.61 5.08
CA GLY A 85 16.68 9.53 3.86
C GLY A 85 17.32 8.16 3.59
N HIS A 86 16.83 7.10 4.22
CA HIS A 86 17.36 5.74 4.06
C HIS A 86 16.92 5.03 2.79
N GLU A 87 15.95 5.58 2.04
CA GLU A 87 15.47 5.00 0.78
C GLU A 87 16.61 4.71 -0.21
N ARG A 88 17.62 5.60 -0.27
CA ARG A 88 18.78 5.46 -1.15
C ARG A 88 19.68 4.28 -0.81
N ARG A 89 19.68 3.82 0.44
CA ARG A 89 20.50 2.66 0.86
C ARG A 89 19.92 1.35 0.37
N PHE A 90 18.60 1.31 0.15
CA PHE A 90 17.88 0.12 -0.28
C PHE A 90 17.59 0.10 -1.79
N GLN A 91 17.81 1.22 -2.49
CA GLN A 91 17.70 1.26 -3.94
C GLN A 91 19.03 0.87 -4.61
N SER A 92 18.98 0.03 -5.63
CA SER A 92 20.16 -0.31 -6.44
C SER A 92 20.32 0.59 -7.67
N ASN A 93 19.33 1.44 -7.96
CA ASN A 93 19.33 2.30 -9.14
C ASN A 93 19.75 3.75 -8.81
N SER A 94 20.19 4.47 -9.84
CA SER A 94 20.68 5.86 -9.73
C SER A 94 19.57 6.91 -9.84
N VAL A 95 18.31 6.49 -9.83
CA VAL A 95 17.13 7.36 -9.95
C VAL A 95 17.02 8.24 -8.70
N LYS A 96 16.87 9.56 -8.90
CA LYS A 96 16.85 10.56 -7.81
C LYS A 96 15.63 11.48 -7.86
N ASP A 97 14.92 11.48 -8.97
CA ASP A 97 13.77 12.34 -9.27
C ASP A 97 12.44 11.79 -8.74
N ARG A 98 12.39 10.52 -8.35
CA ARG A 98 11.18 9.88 -7.82
C ARG A 98 11.46 8.81 -6.78
N HIS A 99 10.47 8.55 -5.93
CA HIS A 99 10.45 7.40 -5.04
C HIS A 99 10.30 6.11 -5.85
N VAL A 100 11.28 5.21 -5.73
CA VAL A 100 11.31 3.96 -6.49
C VAL A 100 10.64 2.84 -5.69
N LEU A 101 10.86 2.80 -4.38
CA LEU A 101 10.35 1.75 -3.52
C LEU A 101 8.98 2.15 -2.98
N SER A 102 8.06 1.18 -2.94
CA SER A 102 6.81 1.36 -2.20
C SER A 102 7.12 1.54 -0.71
N LEU A 103 6.27 2.28 0.01
CA LEU A 103 6.42 2.46 1.46
C LEU A 103 6.50 1.12 2.18
N TRP A 104 5.68 0.16 1.76
CA TRP A 104 5.70 -1.19 2.30
C TRP A 104 7.06 -1.87 2.14
N ARG A 105 7.64 -1.84 0.92
CA ARG A 105 8.93 -2.49 0.66
C ARG A 105 10.06 -1.80 1.41
N LEU A 106 10.06 -0.48 1.41
CA LEU A 106 11.04 0.32 2.16
C LEU A 106 10.96 0.02 3.66
N GLY A 107 9.75 -0.04 4.21
CA GLY A 107 9.51 -0.38 5.61
C GLY A 107 9.98 -1.79 5.96
N LEU A 108 9.80 -2.76 5.06
CA LEU A 108 10.29 -4.13 5.27
C LEU A 108 11.82 -4.18 5.33
N GLU A 109 12.52 -3.50 4.40
CA GLU A 109 13.99 -3.45 4.43
C GLU A 109 14.50 -2.66 5.64
N TYR A 110 13.82 -1.59 6.02
CA TYR A 110 14.16 -0.83 7.23
C TYR A 110 13.97 -1.66 8.49
N ALA A 111 12.86 -2.39 8.63
CA ALA A 111 12.57 -3.25 9.77
C ALA A 111 13.63 -4.34 10.00
N ARG A 112 14.28 -4.83 8.94
CA ARG A 112 15.36 -5.83 9.06
C ARG A 112 16.62 -5.30 9.75
N GLY A 113 16.86 -3.99 9.67
CA GLY A 113 18.00 -3.32 10.30
C GLY A 113 17.63 -2.45 11.50
N TYR A 114 16.34 -2.24 11.76
CA TYR A 114 15.82 -1.34 12.77
C TYR A 114 15.43 -2.11 14.04
N GLY A 115 16.21 -1.94 15.11
CA GLY A 115 15.95 -2.50 16.44
C GLY A 115 15.60 -1.45 17.50
N GLY A 116 15.20 -0.25 17.09
CA GLY A 116 14.91 0.87 18.00
C GLY A 116 13.43 0.97 18.37
N ASP A 117 13.15 1.43 19.59
CA ASP A 117 11.80 1.77 20.01
C ASP A 117 11.33 3.07 19.33
N ILE A 118 10.05 3.10 18.94
CA ILE A 118 9.40 4.30 18.40
C ILE A 118 8.63 4.96 19.54
N SER A 119 8.98 6.21 19.88
CA SER A 119 8.24 6.97 20.89
C SER A 119 6.78 7.19 20.46
N ARG A 120 5.86 7.28 21.43
CA ARG A 120 4.43 7.53 21.14
C ARG A 120 4.20 8.84 20.39
N GLU A 121 5.03 9.85 20.65
CA GLU A 121 5.00 11.12 19.93
C GLU A 121 5.39 10.94 18.47
N ARG A 122 6.51 10.24 18.21
CA ARG A 122 6.95 9.95 16.85
C ARG A 122 5.94 9.12 16.08
N LEU A 123 5.31 8.16 16.73
CA LEU A 123 4.25 7.34 16.12
C LEU A 123 3.07 8.21 15.65
N ARG A 124 2.64 9.19 16.47
CA ARG A 124 1.56 10.12 16.10
C ARG A 124 1.95 11.02 14.92
N GLU A 125 3.18 11.50 14.89
CA GLU A 125 3.70 12.27 13.74
C GLU A 125 3.67 11.45 12.45
N LEU A 126 4.15 10.20 12.50
CA LEU A 126 4.17 9.30 11.36
C LEU A 126 2.76 8.95 10.90
N GLU A 127 1.81 8.75 11.81
CA GLU A 127 0.41 8.53 11.48
C GLU A 127 -0.19 9.74 10.74
N LEU A 128 0.06 10.97 11.22
CA LEU A 128 -0.38 12.19 10.54
C LEU A 128 0.29 12.35 9.16
N ALA A 129 1.58 12.01 9.04
CA ALA A 129 2.29 12.00 7.77
C ALA A 129 1.69 10.98 6.79
N LEU A 130 1.36 9.77 7.26
CA LEU A 130 0.73 8.73 6.45
C LEU A 130 -0.65 9.17 5.95
N ARG A 131 -1.47 9.78 6.82
CA ARG A 131 -2.77 10.33 6.41
C ARG A 131 -2.61 11.38 5.32
N ARG A 132 -1.65 12.31 5.47
CA ARG A 132 -1.34 13.33 4.45
C ARG A 132 -0.87 12.70 3.14
N GLU A 133 -0.02 11.68 3.18
CA GLU A 133 0.44 10.94 2.01
C GLU A 133 -0.74 10.28 1.28
N VAL A 134 -1.63 9.60 2.00
CA VAL A 134 -2.83 8.96 1.43
C VAL A 134 -3.74 10.00 0.78
N HIS A 135 -3.97 11.15 1.44
CA HIS A 135 -4.76 12.24 0.87
C HIS A 135 -4.11 12.82 -0.40
N ARG A 136 -2.77 12.99 -0.39
CA ARG A 136 -2.03 13.47 -1.56
C ARG A 136 -2.16 12.50 -2.74
N GLN A 137 -1.97 11.20 -2.51
CA GLN A 137 -2.13 10.17 -3.55
C GLN A 137 -3.56 10.08 -4.08
N ALA A 138 -4.56 10.37 -3.24
CA ALA A 138 -5.94 10.44 -3.67
C ALA A 138 -6.19 11.64 -4.60
N GLN A 139 -5.53 12.78 -4.36
CA GLN A 139 -5.67 14.02 -5.13
C GLN A 139 -4.84 14.03 -6.42
N GLU A 140 -3.57 13.62 -6.38
CA GLU A 140 -2.64 13.68 -7.53
C GLU A 140 -3.03 12.75 -8.69
N ARG A 141 -3.88 11.75 -8.42
CA ARG A 141 -4.21 10.72 -9.42
C ARG A 141 -5.63 10.85 -9.97
N GLY A 142 -6.48 11.62 -9.29
CA GLY A 142 -7.92 11.79 -9.58
C GLY A 142 -8.21 12.82 -10.65
#